data_AF-A0A7W1DCQ4-F1
#
_entry.id   AF-A0A7W1DCQ4-F1
#
_cell.length_a   1.000
_cell.length_b   1.000
_cell.length_c   1.000
_cell.angle_alpha   90.00
_cell.angle_beta   90.00
_cell.angle_gamma   90.00
#
_symmetry.space_group_name_H-M   'P 1'
#
loop_
_entity.id
_entity.type
_entity.pdbx_description
1 polymer ?
#
loop_
_entity_poly.entity_id
_entity_poly.type
_entity_poly.pdbx_seq_one_letter_code
_entity_poly.pdbx_strand_id
1 'polypeptide(L)'
;MNDTKLVRGLSRFDLTAIAINTIIGAGIFGLPSKVTALIGNYSLLAFVACAVIVAFIVLCFAEVASRFQNTGGMYLYAKEAFGGVVGFEVGWLYWIVRITTFAANCNLLLAYLGFFVPSANEGFLRIALISLIVLILTSVNFIGVKQSAILTNIFTVGKIVPLLIFAAVGLFFVQPANFNFSAAPEYGAF
;
A
#
# COMPACT_ATOMS: atom_id res chain seq x y z
N MET A 1 -2.98 32.53 19.43
CA MET A 1 -3.58 31.22 19.09
C MET A 1 -3.02 30.21 20.06
N ASN A 2 -3.84 29.54 20.86
CA ASN A 2 -3.37 28.41 21.65
C ASN A 2 -2.83 27.35 20.67
N ASP A 3 -1.53 27.06 20.73
CA ASP A 3 -0.93 25.96 19.98
C ASP A 3 -1.57 24.65 20.45
N THR A 4 -2.60 24.21 19.74
CA THR A 4 -3.24 22.91 19.92
C THR A 4 -2.24 21.84 19.52
N LYS A 5 -1.37 21.45 20.45
CA LYS A 5 -0.45 20.33 20.28
C LYS A 5 -1.27 19.08 19.94
N LEU A 6 -0.86 18.37 18.88
CA LEU A 6 -1.48 17.12 18.47
C LEU A 6 -1.50 16.12 19.63
N VAL A 7 -2.61 15.39 19.77
CA VAL A 7 -2.73 14.34 20.78
C VAL A 7 -1.72 13.23 20.48
N ARG A 8 -0.83 12.94 21.44
CA ARG A 8 0.07 11.78 21.37
C ARG A 8 -0.70 10.49 21.60
N GLY A 9 -1.39 10.01 20.57
CA GLY A 9 -2.26 8.83 20.63
C GLY A 9 -1.66 7.55 20.06
N LEU A 10 -0.45 7.59 19.48
CA LEU A 10 0.18 6.46 18.80
C LEU A 10 1.38 5.94 19.59
N SER A 11 1.43 4.63 19.80
CA SER A 11 2.59 3.92 20.32
C SER A 11 3.60 3.59 19.19
N ARG A 12 4.80 3.13 19.55
CA ARG A 12 5.80 2.66 18.58
C ARG A 12 5.28 1.47 17.75
N PHE A 13 4.52 0.58 18.37
CA PHE A 13 3.92 -0.56 17.68
C PHE A 13 2.84 -0.12 16.70
N ASP A 14 2.03 0.88 17.06
CA ASP A 14 1.03 1.45 16.15
C ASP A 14 1.71 2.07 14.93
N LEU A 15 2.84 2.76 15.11
CA LEU A 15 3.61 3.32 14.00
C LEU A 15 4.12 2.24 13.04
N THR A 16 4.69 1.15 13.57
CA THR A 16 5.15 0.02 12.74
C THR A 16 4.00 -0.68 12.04
N ALA A 17 2.89 -0.92 12.75
CA ALA A 17 1.71 -1.56 12.18
C ALA A 17 1.08 -0.68 11.09
N ILE A 18 0.98 0.64 11.30
CA ILE A 18 0.55 1.60 10.28
C ILE A 18 1.49 1.53 9.07
N ALA A 19 2.81 1.54 9.27
CA ALA A 19 3.77 1.45 8.18
C ALA A 19 3.58 0.17 7.35
N ILE A 20 3.49 -0.99 8.01
CA ILE A 20 3.25 -2.27 7.33
C ILE A 20 1.88 -2.26 6.62
N ASN A 21 0.84 -1.74 7.26
CA ASN A 21 -0.49 -1.65 6.66
C ASN A 21 -0.49 -0.82 5.37
N THR A 22 0.26 0.29 5.36
CA THR A 22 0.34 1.17 4.19
C THR A 22 1.09 0.54 3.02
N ILE A 23 1.99 -0.41 3.29
CA ILE A 23 2.72 -1.17 2.26
C ILE A 23 1.86 -2.32 1.73
N ILE A 24 1.11 -3.01 2.61
CA ILE A 24 0.29 -4.16 2.26
C ILE A 24 -1.10 -3.72 1.77
N GLY A 25 -1.26 -3.70 0.45
CA GLY A 25 -2.52 -3.42 -0.23
C GLY A 25 -2.60 -4.07 -1.60
N ALA A 26 -3.19 -3.36 -2.56
CA ALA A 26 -3.42 -3.86 -3.91
C ALA A 26 -2.15 -4.35 -4.63
N GLY A 27 -0.98 -3.84 -4.24
CA GLY A 27 0.32 -4.30 -4.70
C GLY A 27 0.50 -5.81 -4.53
N ILE A 28 0.62 -6.32 -3.30
CA ILE A 28 0.93 -7.74 -3.08
C ILE A 28 -0.22 -8.67 -3.49
N PHE A 29 -1.47 -8.22 -3.37
CA PHE A 29 -2.62 -9.06 -3.68
C PHE A 29 -2.88 -9.16 -5.19
N GLY A 30 -2.78 -8.06 -5.93
CA GLY A 30 -3.13 -8.02 -7.36
C GLY A 30 -1.94 -8.01 -8.33
N LEU A 31 -0.83 -7.39 -7.96
CA LEU A 31 0.27 -7.12 -8.89
C LEU A 31 1.09 -8.37 -9.29
N PRO A 32 1.37 -9.35 -8.40
CA PRO A 32 2.15 -10.53 -8.78
C PRO A 32 1.56 -11.31 -9.96
N SER A 33 0.24 -11.48 -10.04
CA SER A 33 -0.39 -12.19 -11.15
C SER A 33 -0.24 -11.44 -12.47
N LYS A 34 -0.35 -10.10 -12.44
CA LYS A 34 -0.16 -9.24 -13.62
C LYS A 34 1.29 -9.23 -14.10
N VAL A 35 2.24 -9.11 -13.19
CA VAL A 35 3.68 -9.12 -13.54
C VAL A 35 4.09 -10.48 -14.09
N THR A 36 3.66 -11.58 -13.46
CA THR A 36 3.92 -12.92 -14.00
C THR A 36 3.24 -13.16 -15.34
N ALA A 37 2.06 -12.59 -15.60
CA ALA A 37 1.44 -12.66 -16.92
C ALA A 37 2.24 -11.91 -18.00
N LEU A 38 2.98 -10.86 -17.65
CA LEU A 38 3.78 -10.07 -18.58
C LEU A 38 5.17 -10.65 -18.83
N ILE A 39 5.87 -11.11 -17.78
CA ILE A 39 7.29 -11.50 -17.87
C ILE A 39 7.57 -12.92 -17.33
N GLY A 40 6.53 -13.70 -17.06
CA GLY A 40 6.65 -15.08 -16.59
C GLY A 40 7.48 -15.18 -15.31
N ASN A 41 8.39 -16.15 -15.26
CA ASN A 41 9.23 -16.42 -14.11
C ASN A 41 10.26 -15.33 -13.79
N TYR A 42 10.56 -14.44 -14.75
CA TYR A 42 11.39 -13.26 -14.50
C TYR A 42 10.74 -12.28 -13.52
N SER A 43 9.44 -12.41 -13.23
CA SER A 43 8.75 -11.64 -12.19
C SER A 43 9.44 -11.73 -10.83
N LEU A 44 9.97 -12.90 -10.47
CA LEU A 44 10.70 -13.11 -9.21
C LEU A 44 11.95 -12.23 -9.13
N LEU A 45 12.75 -12.21 -10.20
CA LEU A 45 13.94 -11.38 -10.29
C LEU A 45 13.58 -9.88 -10.29
N ALA A 46 12.50 -9.51 -10.98
CA ALA A 46 12.00 -8.15 -10.99
C ALA A 46 11.54 -7.68 -9.59
N PHE A 47 10.87 -8.53 -8.83
CA PHE A 47 10.48 -8.22 -7.44
C PHE A 47 11.69 -8.07 -6.53
N VAL A 48 12.70 -8.93 -6.65
CA VAL A 48 13.94 -8.82 -5.87
C VAL A 48 14.68 -7.52 -6.21
N ALA A 49 14.85 -7.21 -7.50
CA ALA A 49 15.48 -5.96 -7.94
C ALA A 49 14.72 -4.73 -7.44
N CYS A 50 13.39 -4.74 -7.54
CA CYS A 50 12.52 -3.68 -7.01
C CYS A 50 12.68 -3.53 -5.49
N ALA A 51 12.70 -4.64 -4.74
CA ALA A 51 12.90 -4.61 -3.29
C ALA A 51 14.24 -3.97 -2.89
N VAL A 52 15.32 -4.26 -3.63
CA VAL A 52 16.64 -3.64 -3.39
C VAL A 52 16.61 -2.13 -3.65
N ILE A 53 16.02 -1.70 -4.77
CA ILE A 53 15.91 -0.27 -5.10
C ILE A 53 15.08 0.47 -4.03
N VAL A 54 13.93 -0.09 -3.67
CA VAL A 54 13.05 0.50 -2.65
C VAL A 54 13.72 0.53 -1.28
N ALA A 55 14.55 -0.46 -0.93
CA ALA A 55 15.29 -0.46 0.32
C ALA A 55 16.23 0.76 0.42
N PHE A 56 16.95 1.11 -0.64
CA PHE A 56 17.79 2.32 -0.66
C PHE A 56 16.96 3.60 -0.46
N ILE A 57 15.81 3.69 -1.13
CA ILE A 57 14.89 4.83 -0.97
C ILE A 57 14.43 4.94 0.49
N VAL A 58 13.99 3.82 1.09
CA VAL A 58 13.50 3.78 2.48
C VAL A 58 14.60 4.16 3.47
N LEU A 59 15.86 3.74 3.24
CA LEU A 59 16.98 4.12 4.09
C LEU A 59 17.23 5.65 4.06
N CYS A 60 17.17 6.27 2.88
CA CYS A 60 17.24 7.73 2.78
C CYS A 60 16.10 8.42 3.54
N PHE A 61 14.87 7.90 3.43
CA PHE A 61 13.72 8.44 4.18
C PHE A 61 13.87 8.23 5.69
N ALA A 62 14.43 7.11 6.14
CA ALA A 62 14.66 6.84 7.55
C ALA A 62 15.69 7.82 8.14
N GLU A 63 16.77 8.10 7.42
CA GLU A 63 17.76 9.08 7.84
C GLU A 63 17.15 10.48 7.95
N VAL A 64 16.43 10.93 6.91
CA VAL A 64 15.80 12.25 6.92
C VAL A 64 14.73 12.34 8.02
N ALA A 65 13.88 11.33 8.16
CA ALA A 65 12.82 11.32 9.18
C ALA A 65 13.37 11.43 10.61
N SER A 66 14.58 10.90 10.87
CA SER A 66 15.23 11.03 12.18
C SER A 66 15.59 12.48 12.56
N ARG A 67 15.69 13.38 11.58
CA ARG A 67 16.07 14.80 11.76
C ARG A 67 14.90 15.74 11.95
N PHE A 68 13.65 15.27 11.78
CA PHE A 68 12.44 16.09 11.87
C PHE A 68 11.51 15.60 12.99
N GLN A 69 11.00 16.55 13.77
CA GLN A 69 10.04 16.30 14.88
C GLN A 69 8.61 16.76 14.56
N ASN A 70 8.44 17.52 13.46
CA ASN A 70 7.17 18.12 13.06
C ASN A 70 6.40 17.22 12.09
N THR A 71 5.06 17.35 12.10
CA THR A 71 4.20 16.68 11.11
C THR A 71 4.37 17.31 9.73
N GLY A 72 4.47 16.47 8.70
CA GLY A 72 4.55 16.92 7.31
C GLY A 72 5.22 15.95 6.35
N GLY A 73 5.97 14.96 6.87
CA GLY A 73 6.57 13.89 6.07
C GLY A 73 7.40 14.41 4.89
N MET A 74 7.27 13.76 3.73
CA MET A 74 8.02 14.10 2.51
C MET A 74 7.84 15.55 2.03
N TYR A 75 6.66 16.15 2.23
CA TYR A 75 6.41 17.56 1.91
C TYR A 75 7.33 18.47 2.73
N LEU A 76 7.41 18.25 4.04
CA LEU A 76 8.23 19.05 4.93
C LEU A 76 9.72 18.89 4.60
N TYR A 77 10.16 17.67 4.30
CA TYR A 77 11.55 17.40 3.94
C TYR A 77 11.95 18.14 2.66
N ALA A 78 11.10 18.07 1.62
CA ALA A 78 11.33 18.75 0.36
C ALA A 78 11.30 20.28 0.50
N LYS A 79 10.36 20.80 1.28
CA LYS A 79 10.25 22.23 1.55
C LYS A 79 11.49 22.78 2.27
N GLU A 80 11.97 22.07 3.28
CA GLU A 80 13.13 22.51 4.06
C GLU A 80 14.43 22.45 3.26
N ALA A 81 14.59 21.41 2.44
CA ALA A 81 15.81 21.21 1.65
C ALA A 81 15.87 22.07 0.38
N PHE A 82 14.74 22.29 -0.30
CA PHE A 82 14.70 22.86 -1.66
C PHE A 82 13.76 24.06 -1.81
N GLY A 83 13.12 24.51 -0.74
CA GLY A 83 12.25 25.68 -0.73
C GLY A 83 10.79 25.39 -1.09
N GLY A 84 10.00 26.46 -1.13
CA GLY A 84 8.52 26.39 -1.19
C GLY A 84 7.95 25.74 -2.45
N VAL A 85 8.59 25.94 -3.62
CA VAL A 85 8.08 25.42 -4.91
C VAL A 85 8.19 23.90 -4.97
N VAL A 86 9.37 23.35 -4.67
CA VAL A 86 9.58 21.89 -4.64
C VAL A 86 8.74 21.25 -3.54
N GLY A 87 8.62 21.90 -2.37
CA GLY A 87 7.69 21.49 -1.33
C GLY A 87 6.26 21.37 -1.87
N PHE A 88 5.74 22.39 -2.56
CA PHE A 88 4.41 22.39 -3.14
C PHE A 88 4.19 21.22 -4.13
N GLU A 89 5.13 21.00 -5.05
CA GLU A 89 5.06 19.89 -6.02
C GLU A 89 4.99 18.53 -5.32
N VAL A 90 5.89 18.29 -4.35
CA VAL A 90 5.91 17.04 -3.57
C VAL A 90 4.62 16.86 -2.78
N GLY A 91 4.07 17.93 -2.22
CA GLY A 91 2.78 17.92 -1.54
C GLY A 91 1.62 17.48 -2.45
N TRP A 92 1.56 18.03 -3.67
CA TRP A 92 0.55 17.66 -4.66
C TRP A 92 0.68 16.23 -5.13
N LEU A 93 1.91 15.80 -5.46
CA LEU A 93 2.18 14.42 -5.85
C LEU A 93 1.80 13.45 -4.73
N TYR A 94 2.12 13.79 -3.48
CA TYR A 94 1.70 12.98 -2.34
C TYR A 94 0.18 12.84 -2.26
N TRP A 95 -0.55 13.95 -2.37
CA TRP A 95 -2.01 13.93 -2.33
C TRP A 95 -2.63 13.08 -3.45
N ILE A 96 -2.14 13.21 -4.68
CA ILE A 96 -2.59 12.40 -5.83
C ILE A 96 -2.31 10.91 -5.57
N VAL A 97 -1.10 10.57 -5.09
CA VAL A 97 -0.74 9.19 -4.74
C VAL A 97 -1.68 8.63 -3.68
N ARG A 98 -2.05 9.41 -2.65
CA ARG A 98 -2.97 8.95 -1.61
C ARG A 98 -4.37 8.65 -2.16
N ILE A 99 -4.90 9.50 -3.04
CA ILE A 99 -6.22 9.30 -3.65
C ILE A 99 -6.22 8.09 -4.59
N THR A 100 -5.23 8.00 -5.48
CA THR A 100 -5.13 6.91 -6.46
C THR A 100 -4.88 5.57 -5.78
N THR A 101 -4.05 5.53 -4.73
CA THR A 101 -3.83 4.32 -3.93
C THR A 101 -5.11 3.85 -3.25
N PHE A 102 -5.89 4.78 -2.70
CA PHE A 102 -7.18 4.45 -2.09
C PHE A 102 -8.16 3.88 -3.13
N ALA A 103 -8.28 4.53 -4.29
CA ALA A 103 -9.12 4.07 -5.39
C ALA A 103 -8.70 2.67 -5.90
N ALA A 104 -7.39 2.42 -6.05
CA ALA A 104 -6.85 1.13 -6.45
C ALA A 104 -7.21 0.01 -5.47
N ASN A 105 -7.15 0.28 -4.15
CA ASN A 105 -7.55 -0.68 -3.13
C ASN A 105 -9.05 -0.98 -3.17
N CYS A 106 -9.90 0.04 -3.31
CA CYS A 106 -11.35 -0.16 -3.47
C CYS A 106 -11.69 -0.97 -4.73
N ASN A 107 -11.01 -0.67 -5.83
CA ASN A 107 -11.16 -1.39 -7.10
C ASN A 107 -10.80 -2.87 -6.94
N LEU A 108 -9.65 -3.16 -6.33
CA LEU A 108 -9.22 -4.55 -6.13
C LEU A 108 -10.14 -5.32 -5.17
N LEU A 109 -10.60 -4.67 -4.10
CA LEU A 109 -11.53 -5.28 -3.16
C LEU A 109 -12.81 -5.75 -3.86
N LEU A 110 -13.39 -4.92 -4.73
CA LEU A 110 -14.58 -5.32 -5.49
C LEU A 110 -14.30 -6.32 -6.60
N ALA A 111 -13.09 -6.30 -7.19
CA ALA A 111 -12.69 -7.36 -8.12
C ALA A 111 -12.65 -8.74 -7.43
N TYR A 112 -12.16 -8.81 -6.18
CA TYR A 112 -12.21 -10.05 -5.39
C TYR A 112 -13.62 -10.41 -4.94
N LEU A 113 -14.43 -9.42 -4.53
CA LEU A 113 -15.83 -9.69 -4.18
C LEU A 113 -16.63 -10.19 -5.39
N GLY A 114 -16.29 -9.70 -6.58
CA GLY A 114 -16.86 -10.11 -7.87
C GLY A 114 -16.71 -11.60 -8.17
N PHE A 115 -15.69 -12.26 -7.61
CA PHE A 115 -15.54 -13.72 -7.72
C PHE A 115 -16.68 -14.47 -7.02
N PHE A 116 -17.18 -13.96 -5.89
CA PHE A 116 -18.29 -14.56 -5.14
C PHE A 116 -19.65 -14.01 -5.54
N VAL A 117 -19.71 -12.70 -5.82
CA VAL A 117 -20.92 -11.97 -6.16
C VAL A 117 -20.65 -11.18 -7.44
N PRO A 118 -20.87 -11.74 -8.64
CA PRO A 118 -20.52 -11.10 -9.91
C PRO A 118 -21.13 -9.70 -10.08
N SER A 119 -22.35 -9.49 -9.59
CA SER A 119 -23.04 -8.20 -9.62
C SER A 119 -22.33 -7.10 -8.80
N ALA A 120 -21.45 -7.46 -7.86
CA ALA A 120 -20.68 -6.48 -7.09
C ALA A 120 -19.60 -5.78 -7.93
N ASN A 121 -19.24 -6.36 -9.09
CA ASN A 121 -18.19 -5.83 -9.97
C ASN A 121 -18.74 -4.89 -11.07
N GLU A 122 -20.07 -4.75 -11.19
CA GLU A 122 -20.70 -4.01 -12.29
C GLU A 122 -21.86 -3.10 -11.84
N GLY A 123 -22.15 -2.09 -12.66
CA GLY A 123 -23.33 -1.24 -12.53
C GLY A 123 -23.44 -0.45 -11.22
N PHE A 124 -24.68 -0.20 -10.80
CA PHE A 124 -25.00 0.62 -9.63
C PHE A 124 -24.53 0.00 -8.31
N LEU A 125 -24.59 -1.33 -8.18
CA LEU A 125 -24.20 -2.02 -6.95
C LEU A 125 -22.73 -1.78 -6.60
N ARG A 126 -21.85 -1.82 -7.61
CA ARG A 126 -20.43 -1.47 -7.45
C ARG A 126 -20.23 -0.06 -6.89
N ILE A 127 -20.91 0.94 -7.45
CA ILE A 127 -20.81 2.33 -7.01
C ILE A 127 -21.32 2.48 -5.57
N ALA A 128 -22.43 1.83 -5.24
CA ALA A 128 -23.01 1.83 -3.90
C ALA A 128 -22.04 1.21 -2.87
N LEU A 129 -21.41 0.08 -3.20
CA LEU A 129 -20.43 -0.59 -2.32
C LEU A 129 -19.18 0.25 -2.10
N ILE A 130 -18.60 0.85 -3.16
CA ILE A 130 -17.45 1.75 -3.01
C ILE A 130 -17.83 2.92 -2.11
N SER A 131 -18.96 3.57 -2.40
CA SER A 131 -19.45 4.71 -1.62
C SER A 131 -19.63 4.36 -0.15
N LEU A 132 -20.21 3.19 0.13
CA LEU A 132 -20.38 2.66 1.49
C LEU A 132 -19.03 2.45 2.19
N ILE A 133 -18.05 1.84 1.52
CA ILE A 133 -16.70 1.65 2.08
C ILE A 133 -16.05 3.00 2.40
N VAL A 134 -16.14 3.98 1.48
CA VAL A 134 -15.59 5.32 1.71
C VAL A 134 -16.26 5.97 2.91
N LEU A 135 -17.59 5.91 3.01
CA LEU A 135 -18.34 6.48 4.13
C LEU A 135 -17.92 5.84 5.46
N ILE A 136 -17.86 4.51 5.54
CA ILE A 136 -17.46 3.80 6.77
C ILE A 136 -16.05 4.22 7.20
N LEU A 137 -15.08 4.19 6.29
CA LEU A 137 -13.70 4.56 6.62
C LEU A 137 -13.59 6.04 6.99
N THR A 138 -14.33 6.91 6.32
CA THR A 138 -14.38 8.34 6.64
C THR A 138 -14.98 8.57 8.03
N SER A 139 -16.07 7.88 8.38
CA SER A 139 -16.67 7.94 9.71
C SER A 139 -15.69 7.50 10.80
N VAL A 140 -14.92 6.42 10.58
CA VAL A 140 -13.88 5.99 11.54
C VAL A 140 -12.81 7.07 11.74
N ASN A 141 -12.41 7.75 10.66
CA ASN A 141 -11.45 8.86 10.75
C ASN A 141 -12.00 10.04 11.58
N PHE A 142 -13.31 10.31 11.55
CA PHE A 142 -13.93 11.34 12.38
C PHE A 142 -14.05 10.97 13.87
N ILE A 143 -14.15 9.69 14.21
CA ILE A 143 -14.26 9.24 15.62
C ILE A 143 -12.95 9.47 16.38
N GLY A 144 -11.80 9.34 15.72
CA GLY A 144 -10.52 9.76 16.26
C GLY A 144 -9.33 8.84 15.92
N VAL A 145 -8.13 9.36 16.17
CA VAL A 145 -6.85 8.74 15.80
C VAL A 145 -6.64 7.39 16.48
N LYS A 146 -7.07 7.23 17.74
CA LYS A 146 -6.92 5.96 18.48
C LYS A 146 -7.77 4.83 17.87
N GLN A 147 -9.01 5.13 17.48
CA GLN A 147 -9.88 4.14 16.83
C GLN A 147 -9.38 3.77 15.44
N SER A 148 -8.87 4.76 14.70
CA SER A 148 -8.22 4.54 13.41
C SER A 148 -6.98 3.65 13.53
N ALA A 149 -6.18 3.83 14.59
CA ALA A 149 -5.01 2.98 14.86
C ALA A 149 -5.41 1.54 15.20
N ILE A 150 -6.43 1.34 16.05
CA ILE A 150 -6.93 0.00 16.38
C ILE A 150 -7.41 -0.73 15.11
N LEU A 151 -8.23 -0.07 14.30
CA LEU A 151 -8.72 -0.65 13.04
C LEU A 151 -7.56 -1.00 12.09
N THR A 152 -6.56 -0.11 12.01
CA THR A 152 -5.36 -0.35 11.21
C THR A 152 -4.58 -1.56 11.71
N ASN A 153 -4.40 -1.71 13.03
CA ASN A 153 -3.72 -2.87 13.63
C ASN A 153 -4.46 -4.17 13.31
N ILE A 154 -5.80 -4.19 13.46
CA ILE A 154 -6.64 -5.35 13.12
C ILE A 154 -6.47 -5.71 11.65
N PHE A 155 -6.57 -4.74 10.73
CA PHE A 155 -6.36 -5.00 9.31
C PHE A 155 -4.94 -5.45 8.98
N THR A 156 -3.94 -4.98 9.72
CA THR A 156 -2.55 -5.39 9.52
C THR A 156 -2.37 -6.87 9.85
N VAL A 157 -2.82 -7.29 11.03
CA VAL A 157 -2.78 -8.70 11.43
C VAL A 157 -3.63 -9.55 10.49
N GLY A 158 -4.85 -9.10 10.19
CA GLY A 158 -5.79 -9.78 9.31
C GLY A 158 -5.32 -9.95 7.87
N LYS A 159 -4.38 -9.12 7.39
CA LYS A 159 -3.73 -9.28 6.09
C LYS A 159 -2.45 -10.11 6.17
N ILE A 160 -1.60 -9.88 7.16
CA ILE A 160 -0.30 -10.56 7.29
C ILE A 160 -0.47 -12.05 7.57
N VAL A 161 -1.38 -12.41 8.49
CA VAL A 161 -1.55 -13.81 8.90
C VAL A 161 -1.95 -14.70 7.72
N PRO A 162 -3.00 -14.37 6.92
CA PRO A 162 -3.32 -15.16 5.72
C PRO A 162 -2.21 -15.16 4.68
N LEU A 163 -1.48 -14.05 4.49
CA LEU A 163 -0.35 -14.00 3.54
C LEU A 163 0.78 -14.95 3.95
N LEU A 164 1.13 -14.98 5.23
CA LEU A 164 2.15 -15.90 5.75
C LEU A 164 1.69 -17.35 5.66
N ILE A 165 0.42 -17.65 5.97
CA ILE A 165 -0.15 -18.98 5.81
C ILE A 165 -0.12 -19.39 4.34
N PHE A 166 -0.55 -18.52 3.42
CA PHE A 166 -0.53 -18.77 1.99
C PHE A 166 0.88 -19.06 1.49
N ALA A 167 1.88 -18.28 1.91
CA ALA A 167 3.27 -18.52 1.57
C ALA A 167 3.78 -19.86 2.14
N ALA A 168 3.57 -20.12 3.43
CA ALA A 168 4.05 -21.33 4.09
C ALA A 168 3.42 -22.61 3.54
N VAL A 169 2.09 -22.61 3.32
CA VAL A 169 1.38 -23.73 2.70
C VAL A 169 1.78 -23.86 1.23
N GLY A 170 1.85 -22.74 0.51
CA GLY A 170 2.20 -22.70 -0.91
C GLY A 170 3.55 -23.36 -1.20
N LEU A 171 4.55 -23.21 -0.31
CA LEU A 171 5.86 -23.85 -0.43
C LEU A 171 5.79 -25.38 -0.60
N PHE A 172 4.80 -26.05 -0.01
CA PHE A 172 4.62 -27.50 -0.16
C PHE A 172 4.04 -27.92 -1.52
N PHE A 173 3.42 -26.99 -2.25
CA PHE A 173 2.82 -27.21 -3.56
C PHE A 173 3.67 -26.65 -4.71
N VAL A 174 4.86 -26.14 -4.41
CA VAL A 174 5.80 -25.62 -5.41
C VAL A 174 6.34 -26.77 -6.25
N GLN A 175 6.11 -26.71 -7.56
CA GLN A 175 6.66 -27.65 -8.53
C GLN A 175 7.90 -27.03 -9.19
N PRO A 176 9.12 -27.56 -8.97
CA PRO A 176 10.35 -27.01 -9.54
C PRO A 176 10.35 -26.91 -11.06
N ALA A 177 9.60 -27.78 -11.75
CA ALA A 177 9.46 -27.78 -13.20
C ALA A 177 8.84 -26.48 -13.76
N ASN A 178 8.08 -25.74 -12.95
CA ASN A 178 7.45 -24.50 -13.37
C ASN A 178 8.42 -23.31 -13.40
N PHE A 179 9.62 -23.42 -12.80
CA PHE A 179 10.65 -22.38 -12.84
C PHE A 179 11.56 -22.54 -14.06
N ASN A 180 10.99 -22.34 -15.24
CA ASN A 180 11.75 -22.28 -16.48
C ASN A 180 12.06 -20.83 -16.88
N PHE A 181 13.34 -20.51 -17.05
CA PHE A 181 13.84 -19.20 -17.49
C PHE A 181 14.33 -19.22 -18.96
N SER A 182 13.88 -20.17 -19.77
CA SER A 182 14.37 -20.34 -21.15
C SER A 182 13.82 -19.31 -22.14
N ALA A 183 12.60 -18.81 -21.91
CA ALA A 183 11.98 -17.82 -22.77
C ALA A 183 12.16 -16.42 -22.17
N ALA A 184 13.09 -15.64 -22.72
CA ALA A 184 13.29 -14.25 -22.33
C ALA A 184 12.02 -13.43 -22.62
N PRO A 185 11.68 -12.45 -21.77
CA PRO A 185 10.48 -11.64 -21.98
C PRO A 185 10.61 -10.83 -23.27
N GLU A 186 9.57 -10.86 -24.10
CA GLU A 186 9.52 -10.07 -25.34
C GLU A 186 9.29 -8.59 -25.03
N TYR A 187 10.08 -7.71 -25.66
CA TYR A 187 9.99 -6.26 -25.45
C TYR A 187 8.70 -5.62 -25.97
N GLY A 188 7.85 -6.37 -26.69
CA GLY A 188 6.60 -5.87 -27.27
C GLY A 188 5.39 -5.85 -26.32
N ALA A 189 5.54 -6.30 -25.07
CA ALA A 189 4.45 -6.42 -24.10
C ALA A 189 4.32 -5.22 -23.14
N PHE A 190 5.10 -4.15 -23.33
CA PHE A 190 5.10 -2.93 -22.50
C PHE A 190 4.47 -1.74 -23.22
#